data_AF-A0A6I1QSB3-F1
#
_entry.id   AF-A0A6I1QSB3-F1
#
_cell.length_a   1.000
_cell.length_b   1.000
_cell.length_c   1.000
_cell.angle_alpha   90.00
_cell.angle_beta   90.00
_cell.angle_gamma   90.00
#
_symmetry.space_group_name_H-M   'P 1'
#
loop_
_entity.id
_entity.type
_entity.pdbx_description
1 polymer ?
#
loop_
_entity_poly.entity_id
_entity_poly.type
_entity_poly.pdbx_seq_one_letter_code
_entity_poly.pdbx_strand_id
1 'polypeptide(L)'
;MQPSVFLENLRRLHRDERSFLTSFVSGASLAPLRPQFLAEVRTKLGIEVPEMAFLGFDYQMSRIHAAAVMASAERPGPHPSGGGIDKGNQEHVDLLLAWESGEGVELLIVETEGVTGWSGKQLLSKAHWLGDVFGYGSGTENYAWLRPRFAIASPVPPPVDMITLEWPEWMVDAEGRPAWLQMPVPRDLLKVTRTMADGSVRATGGFWLV
;
A
#
# COMPACT_ATOMS: atom_id res chain seq x y z
N MET A 1 14.52 21.77 0.90
CA MET A 1 13.59 20.62 0.87
C MET A 1 14.34 19.44 0.24
N GLN A 2 14.31 18.26 0.84
CA GLN A 2 15.25 17.18 0.48
C GLN A 2 14.52 15.82 0.31
N PRO A 3 14.37 15.31 -0.93
CA PRO A 3 13.88 13.96 -1.23
C PRO A 3 14.52 12.86 -0.36
N SER A 4 15.82 12.98 -0.10
CA SER A 4 16.58 12.07 0.76
C SER A 4 16.10 12.04 2.21
N VAL A 5 15.61 13.17 2.73
CA VAL A 5 15.05 13.28 4.09
C VAL A 5 13.73 12.53 4.20
N PHE A 6 12.89 12.53 3.16
CA PHE A 6 11.64 11.76 3.17
C PHE A 6 11.92 10.26 3.26
N LEU A 7 12.81 9.73 2.41
CA LEU A 7 13.18 8.31 2.45
C LEU A 7 13.82 7.93 3.78
N GLU A 8 14.64 8.81 4.35
CA GLU A 8 15.22 8.58 5.68
C GLU A 8 14.15 8.58 6.77
N ASN A 9 13.17 9.48 6.70
CA ASN A 9 12.05 9.49 7.63
C ASN A 9 11.19 8.23 7.51
N LEU A 10 10.93 7.72 6.30
CA LEU A 10 10.26 6.43 6.11
C LEU A 10 11.02 5.30 6.81
N ARG A 11 12.35 5.22 6.64
CA ARG A 11 13.18 4.22 7.34
C ARG A 11 13.09 4.34 8.86
N ARG A 12 13.19 5.56 9.39
CA ARG A 12 13.19 5.81 10.83
C ARG A 12 11.82 5.61 11.49
N LEU A 13 10.75 5.84 10.73
CA LEU A 13 9.37 5.59 11.17
C LEU A 13 8.96 4.12 10.98
N HIS A 14 9.72 3.32 10.22
CA HIS A 14 9.47 1.89 10.06
C HIS A 14 9.76 1.12 11.36
N ARG A 15 8.75 1.04 12.23
CA ARG A 15 8.78 0.37 13.54
C ARG A 15 7.95 -0.91 13.57
N ASP A 16 7.88 -1.64 12.46
CA ASP A 16 7.14 -2.90 12.40
C ASP A 16 7.93 -4.02 13.10
N GLU A 17 7.35 -4.57 14.17
CA GLU A 17 7.95 -5.66 14.94
C GLU A 17 8.09 -6.94 14.12
N ARG A 18 7.19 -7.21 13.17
CA ARG A 18 7.25 -8.41 12.34
C ARG A 18 8.43 -8.37 11.38
N SER A 19 8.75 -7.20 10.85
CA SER A 19 9.95 -6.96 10.03
C SER A 19 11.24 -7.19 10.85
N PHE A 20 11.30 -6.68 12.09
CA PHE A 20 12.45 -6.94 12.98
C PHE A 20 12.57 -8.42 13.34
N LEU A 21 11.45 -9.09 13.66
CA LEU A 21 11.42 -10.52 13.97
C LEU A 21 11.86 -11.36 12.76
N THR A 22 11.36 -11.06 11.57
CA THR A 22 11.75 -11.76 10.33
C THR A 22 13.24 -11.62 10.08
N SER A 23 13.80 -10.42 10.28
CA SER A 23 15.24 -10.18 10.12
C SER A 23 16.06 -10.92 11.19
N PHE A 24 15.60 -10.90 12.44
CA PHE A 24 16.23 -11.62 13.56
C PHE A 24 16.27 -13.14 13.33
N VAL A 25 15.18 -13.72 12.81
CA VAL A 25 15.07 -15.17 12.59
C VAL A 25 15.79 -15.62 11.32
N SER A 26 15.71 -14.85 10.23
CA SER A 26 16.27 -15.24 8.93
C SER A 26 17.74 -14.83 8.73
N GLY A 27 18.26 -13.91 9.54
CA GLY A 27 19.60 -13.34 9.36
C GLY A 27 19.74 -12.45 8.13
N ALA A 28 18.67 -12.22 7.37
CA ALA A 28 18.64 -11.36 6.20
C ALA A 28 17.72 -10.15 6.48
N SER A 29 18.10 -8.97 5.98
CA SER A 29 17.11 -7.91 5.75
C SER A 29 16.10 -8.39 4.70
N LEU A 30 14.93 -7.75 4.62
CA LEU A 30 13.88 -8.05 3.64
C LEU A 30 14.47 -8.45 2.27
N ALA A 31 13.98 -9.57 1.72
CA ALA A 31 14.48 -10.13 0.47
C ALA A 31 14.39 -9.12 -0.69
N PRO A 32 15.31 -9.16 -1.67
CA PRO A 32 15.28 -8.26 -2.81
C PRO A 32 14.02 -8.46 -3.66
N LEU A 33 13.60 -7.38 -4.34
CA LEU A 33 12.46 -7.41 -5.26
C LEU A 33 12.75 -8.37 -6.42
N ARG A 34 11.77 -9.22 -6.75
CA ARG A 34 11.92 -10.20 -7.84
C ARG A 34 11.92 -9.48 -9.20
N PRO A 35 12.78 -9.87 -10.17
CA PRO A 35 12.78 -9.30 -11.52
C PRO A 35 11.42 -9.36 -12.21
N GLN A 36 10.64 -10.42 -11.98
CA GLN A 36 9.30 -10.58 -12.54
C GLN A 36 8.33 -9.51 -12.01
N PHE A 37 8.40 -9.20 -10.72
CA PHE A 37 7.59 -8.12 -10.13
C PHE A 37 7.97 -6.76 -10.71
N LEU A 38 9.27 -6.47 -10.83
CA LEU A 38 9.77 -5.23 -11.43
C LEU A 38 9.35 -5.07 -12.90
N ALA A 39 9.39 -6.16 -13.67
CA ALA A 39 8.94 -6.18 -15.07
C ALA A 39 7.43 -5.92 -15.18
N GLU A 40 6.64 -6.46 -14.26
CA GLU A 40 5.20 -6.24 -14.24
C GLU A 40 4.85 -4.80 -13.85
N VAL A 41 5.50 -4.25 -12.82
CA VAL A 41 5.37 -2.83 -12.46
C VAL A 41 5.71 -1.94 -13.66
N ARG A 42 6.81 -2.20 -14.36
CA ARG A 42 7.16 -1.47 -15.57
C ARG A 42 6.09 -1.54 -16.65
N THR A 43 5.55 -2.74 -16.88
CA THR A 43 4.55 -2.96 -17.94
C THR A 43 3.21 -2.30 -17.61
N LYS A 44 2.78 -2.37 -16.35
CA LYS A 44 1.44 -1.92 -15.92
C LYS A 44 1.38 -0.45 -15.54
N LEU A 45 2.46 0.08 -14.96
CA LEU A 45 2.52 1.44 -14.44
C LEU A 45 3.43 2.35 -15.28
N GLY A 46 4.22 1.79 -16.21
CA GLY A 46 5.14 2.55 -17.06
C GLY A 46 6.36 3.10 -16.32
N ILE A 47 6.72 2.53 -15.16
CA ILE A 47 7.78 3.04 -14.28
C ILE A 47 8.89 2.04 -14.06
N GLU A 48 10.10 2.54 -13.83
CA GLU A 48 11.24 1.71 -13.44
C GLU A 48 11.52 1.90 -11.95
N VAL A 49 11.43 0.81 -11.18
CA VAL A 49 11.78 0.79 -9.76
C VAL A 49 13.25 0.37 -9.63
N PRO A 50 14.11 1.18 -9.01
CA PRO A 50 15.52 0.82 -8.82
C PRO A 50 15.67 -0.30 -7.79
N GLU A 51 16.74 -1.07 -7.91
CA GLU A 51 17.05 -2.18 -6.99
C GLU A 51 17.17 -1.72 -5.52
N MET A 52 17.67 -0.49 -5.29
CA MET A 52 17.84 0.08 -3.96
C MET A 52 16.65 0.89 -3.45
N ALA A 53 15.44 0.69 -4.01
CA ALA A 53 14.24 1.34 -3.49
C ALA A 53 14.01 0.99 -2.01
N PHE A 54 13.49 1.95 -1.24
CA PHE A 54 12.94 1.65 0.08
C PHE A 54 11.79 0.66 -0.07
N LEU A 55 11.72 -0.30 0.84
CA LEU A 55 10.71 -1.36 0.89
C LEU A 55 10.12 -1.45 2.30
N GLY A 56 8.80 -1.34 2.40
CA GLY A 56 8.06 -1.56 3.64
C GLY A 56 6.82 -2.42 3.40
N PHE A 57 6.63 -3.46 4.20
CA PHE A 57 5.39 -4.24 4.23
C PHE A 57 4.54 -3.81 5.43
N ASP A 58 3.22 -3.96 5.33
CA ASP A 58 2.28 -3.63 6.41
C ASP A 58 2.58 -2.23 6.99
N TYR A 59 2.75 -1.25 6.09
CA TYR A 59 3.29 0.06 6.44
C TYR A 59 2.16 1.02 6.80
N GLN A 60 2.20 1.58 8.00
CA GLN A 60 1.15 2.47 8.49
C GLN A 60 1.02 3.74 7.63
N MET A 61 -0.18 3.99 7.13
CA MET A 61 -0.47 5.14 6.28
C MET A 61 -0.12 6.47 6.98
N SER A 62 -0.47 6.61 8.26
CA SER A 62 -0.12 7.80 9.08
C SER A 62 1.39 8.10 9.11
N ARG A 63 2.25 7.08 9.02
CA ARG A 63 3.71 7.26 9.00
C ARG A 63 4.22 7.77 7.65
N ILE A 64 3.52 7.45 6.55
CA ILE A 64 3.81 8.01 5.23
C ILE A 64 3.56 9.52 5.27
N HIS A 65 2.40 9.94 5.78
CA HIS A 65 2.07 11.35 5.91
C HIS A 65 3.03 12.08 6.87
N ALA A 66 3.35 11.49 8.04
CA ALA A 66 4.33 12.06 8.95
C ALA A 66 5.71 12.25 8.29
N ALA A 67 6.17 11.26 7.50
CA ALA A 67 7.42 11.39 6.76
C ALA A 67 7.40 12.57 5.77
N ALA A 68 6.28 12.77 5.06
CA ALA A 68 6.11 13.87 4.10
C ALA A 68 6.08 15.24 4.79
N VAL A 69 5.38 15.35 5.92
CA VAL A 69 5.36 16.56 6.75
C VAL A 69 6.75 16.88 7.28
N MET A 70 7.46 15.89 7.84
CA MET A 70 8.81 16.06 8.37
C MET A 70 9.84 16.45 7.29
N ALA A 71 9.66 15.98 6.05
CA ALA A 71 10.52 16.35 4.92
C ALA A 71 10.24 17.77 4.39
N SER A 72 9.03 18.29 4.64
CA SER A 72 8.58 19.62 4.19
C SER A 72 8.75 20.71 5.25
N ALA A 73 8.85 20.34 6.54
CA ALA A 73 9.00 21.28 7.65
C ALA A 73 10.46 21.59 7.98
N GLU A 74 10.76 22.86 8.30
CA GLU A 74 12.12 23.28 8.69
C GLU A 74 12.48 22.97 10.16
N ARG A 75 11.56 22.43 10.98
CA ARG A 75 11.79 22.34 12.44
C ARG A 75 11.23 21.09 13.11
N PRO A 76 11.93 20.56 14.14
CA PRO A 76 11.35 19.64 15.11
C PRO A 76 10.29 20.34 15.98
N GLY A 77 9.17 19.66 16.25
CA GLY A 77 8.06 20.17 17.06
C GLY A 77 6.76 19.41 16.82
N PRO A 78 5.66 19.76 17.52
CA PRO A 78 4.34 19.22 17.20
C PRO A 78 3.92 19.63 15.79
N HIS A 79 3.43 18.67 15.01
CA HIS A 79 2.90 18.90 13.67
C HIS A 79 1.36 18.81 13.69
N PRO A 80 0.64 19.57 12.84
CA PRO A 80 -0.80 19.41 12.71
C PRO A 80 -1.14 17.97 12.33
N SER A 81 -2.16 17.39 12.96
CA SER A 81 -2.62 16.03 12.66
C SER A 81 -3.27 15.89 11.27
N GLY A 82 -3.47 17.03 10.57
CA GLY A 82 -3.90 17.11 9.18
C GLY A 82 -4.99 16.09 8.85
N GLY A 83 -6.22 16.31 9.31
CA GLY A 83 -7.44 15.61 8.88
C GLY A 83 -7.54 14.09 9.05
N GLY A 84 -6.44 13.37 9.30
CA GLY A 84 -6.40 11.92 9.06
C GLY A 84 -5.28 11.14 9.77
N ILE A 85 -4.34 11.80 10.48
CA ILE A 85 -3.31 11.08 11.26
C ILE A 85 -3.93 10.35 12.49
N ASP A 86 -4.99 10.90 13.07
CA ASP A 86 -5.52 10.50 14.39
C ASP A 86 -6.87 9.76 14.36
N LYS A 87 -7.33 9.25 13.21
CA LYS A 87 -8.65 8.58 13.13
C LYS A 87 -8.71 7.21 13.86
N GLY A 88 -7.68 6.80 14.59
CA GLY A 88 -7.69 5.61 15.47
C GLY A 88 -7.68 4.26 14.74
N ASN A 89 -8.16 4.19 13.50
CA ASN A 89 -7.95 3.06 12.61
C ASN A 89 -6.55 3.15 12.01
N GLN A 90 -5.66 2.27 12.46
CA GLN A 90 -4.35 2.07 11.83
C GLN A 90 -4.57 1.32 10.53
N GLU A 91 -4.92 2.05 9.47
CA GLU A 91 -4.87 1.49 8.13
C GLU A 91 -3.40 1.38 7.70
N HIS A 92 -3.03 0.18 7.26
CA HIS A 92 -1.70 -0.16 6.79
C HIS A 92 -1.78 -0.43 5.29
N VAL A 93 -0.78 -0.02 4.52
CA VAL A 93 -0.63 -0.47 3.13
C VAL A 93 0.15 -1.78 3.13
N ASP A 94 -0.26 -2.74 2.30
CA ASP A 94 0.38 -4.06 2.30
C ASP A 94 1.83 -3.99 1.84
N LEU A 95 2.12 -3.15 0.84
CA LEU A 95 3.46 -2.91 0.33
C LEU A 95 3.65 -1.42 -0.06
N LEU A 96 4.77 -0.85 0.40
CA LEU A 96 5.23 0.49 0.05
C LEU A 96 6.63 0.42 -0.57
N LEU A 97 6.77 1.04 -1.74
CA LEU A 97 8.05 1.26 -2.39
C LEU A 97 8.29 2.76 -2.54
N ALA A 98 9.49 3.22 -2.22
CA ALA A 98 9.85 4.63 -2.39
C ALA A 98 11.29 4.81 -2.87
N TRP A 99 11.51 5.70 -3.84
CA TRP A 99 12.85 5.98 -4.36
C TRP A 99 12.97 7.39 -4.91
N GLU A 100 14.18 7.92 -4.97
CA GLU A 100 14.44 9.20 -5.62
C GLU A 100 14.40 9.03 -7.14
N SER A 101 13.79 10.00 -7.81
CA SER A 101 13.89 10.20 -9.25
C SER A 101 14.47 11.58 -9.54
N GLY A 102 14.77 11.86 -10.82
CA GLY A 102 15.26 13.19 -11.23
C GLY A 102 14.29 14.32 -10.91
N GLU A 103 13.02 14.00 -10.61
CA GLU A 103 11.95 14.97 -10.41
C GLU A 103 11.41 14.98 -8.97
N GLY A 104 12.02 14.20 -8.05
CA GLY A 104 11.63 14.16 -6.63
C GLY A 104 11.69 12.74 -6.05
N VAL A 105 10.63 12.33 -5.38
CA VAL A 105 10.43 10.97 -4.86
C VAL A 105 9.24 10.33 -5.56
N GLU A 106 9.44 9.11 -6.06
CA GLU A 106 8.37 8.25 -6.51
C GLU A 106 7.92 7.36 -5.34
N LEU A 107 6.61 7.20 -5.18
CA LEU A 107 6.01 6.39 -4.14
C LEU A 107 5.02 5.42 -4.77
N LEU A 108 5.31 4.12 -4.75
CA LEU A 108 4.37 3.08 -5.21
C LEU A 108 3.74 2.39 -4.01
N ILE A 109 2.43 2.51 -3.92
CA ILE A 109 1.58 1.90 -2.89
C ILE A 109 0.89 0.70 -3.52
N VAL A 110 1.00 -0.47 -2.90
CA VAL A 110 0.39 -1.70 -3.39
C VAL A 110 -0.47 -2.31 -2.29
N GLU A 111 -1.74 -2.54 -2.59
CA GLU A 111 -2.69 -3.27 -1.75
C GLU A 111 -2.87 -4.68 -2.29
N THR A 112 -2.90 -5.68 -1.42
CA THR A 112 -3.15 -7.06 -1.79
C THR A 112 -4.62 -7.41 -1.59
N GLU A 113 -5.21 -8.10 -2.57
CA GLU A 113 -6.59 -8.53 -2.51
C GLU A 113 -6.79 -9.91 -3.13
N GLY A 114 -7.95 -10.51 -2.87
CA GLY A 114 -8.45 -11.64 -3.68
C GLY A 114 -8.28 -13.05 -3.10
N VAL A 115 -7.64 -13.23 -1.93
CA VAL A 115 -7.76 -14.50 -1.16
C VAL A 115 -9.07 -14.51 -0.35
N THR A 116 -9.47 -13.34 0.17
CA THR A 116 -10.66 -13.17 1.01
C THR A 116 -11.76 -12.37 0.33
N GLY A 117 -11.85 -12.39 -1.00
CA GLY A 117 -12.89 -11.64 -1.75
C GLY A 117 -12.72 -10.13 -1.65
N TRP A 118 -13.20 -9.41 -2.67
CA TRP A 118 -13.02 -7.97 -2.80
C TRP A 118 -13.90 -7.19 -1.80
N SER A 119 -13.31 -6.36 -0.95
CA SER A 119 -14.04 -5.44 -0.06
C SER A 119 -13.92 -4.00 -0.55
N GLY A 120 -14.86 -3.55 -1.40
CA GLY A 120 -14.85 -2.20 -1.97
C GLY A 120 -14.85 -1.08 -0.92
N LYS A 121 -15.41 -1.31 0.28
CA LYS A 121 -15.43 -0.32 1.37
C LYS A 121 -14.05 -0.02 1.93
N GLN A 122 -13.20 -1.03 2.06
CA GLN A 122 -11.85 -0.87 2.60
C GLN A 122 -10.97 -0.11 1.62
N LEU A 123 -11.03 -0.48 0.33
CA LEU A 123 -10.29 0.24 -0.71
C LEU A 123 -10.77 1.68 -0.88
N LEU A 124 -12.08 1.94 -0.76
CA LEU A 124 -12.61 3.31 -0.81
C LEU A 124 -12.11 4.16 0.37
N SER A 125 -12.12 3.63 1.59
CA SER A 125 -11.58 4.30 2.78
C SER A 125 -10.12 4.72 2.57
N LYS A 126 -9.31 3.80 2.04
CA LYS A 126 -7.91 4.05 1.70
C LYS A 126 -7.75 5.11 0.61
N ALA A 127 -8.54 5.04 -0.45
CA ALA A 127 -8.49 6.02 -1.54
C ALA A 127 -8.82 7.43 -1.05
N HIS A 128 -9.84 7.59 -0.20
CA HIS A 128 -10.17 8.88 0.40
C HIS A 128 -9.05 9.40 1.29
N TRP A 129 -8.49 8.54 2.15
CA TRP A 129 -7.37 8.94 3.01
C TRP A 129 -6.14 9.35 2.17
N LEU A 130 -5.80 8.59 1.14
CA LEU A 130 -4.66 8.89 0.26
C LEU A 130 -4.91 10.18 -0.54
N GLY A 131 -6.14 10.40 -0.99
CA GLY A 131 -6.57 11.65 -1.63
C GLY A 131 -6.47 12.85 -0.69
N ASP A 132 -6.86 12.71 0.58
CA ASP A 132 -6.71 13.78 1.58
C ASP A 132 -5.23 14.13 1.84
N VAL A 133 -4.33 13.14 1.76
CA VAL A 133 -2.89 13.33 2.01
C VAL A 133 -2.14 13.88 0.80
N PHE A 134 -2.38 13.34 -0.40
CA PHE A 134 -1.61 13.69 -1.59
C PHE A 134 -2.32 14.65 -2.53
N GLY A 135 -3.66 14.70 -2.47
CA GLY A 135 -4.52 15.37 -3.46
C GLY A 135 -5.27 14.35 -4.33
N TYR A 136 -6.42 14.78 -4.85
CA TYR A 136 -7.30 13.96 -5.69
C TYR A 136 -7.00 14.03 -7.19
N GLY A 137 -6.27 15.04 -7.67
CA GLY A 137 -5.85 15.14 -9.06
C GLY A 137 -4.54 14.37 -9.26
N SER A 138 -3.43 15.09 -9.47
CA SER A 138 -2.13 14.47 -9.79
C SER A 138 -1.42 13.82 -8.61
N GLY A 139 -1.91 14.01 -7.37
CA GLY A 139 -1.28 13.51 -6.14
C GLY A 139 -0.04 14.30 -5.72
N THR A 140 0.16 15.47 -6.30
CA THR A 140 1.30 16.37 -6.07
C THR A 140 0.87 17.73 -5.51
N GLU A 141 -0.43 17.92 -5.27
CA GLU A 141 -1.03 19.18 -4.83
C GLU A 141 -0.51 19.60 -3.46
N ASN A 142 -0.40 18.64 -2.54
CA ASN A 142 0.11 18.86 -1.20
C ASN A 142 1.64 18.76 -1.13
N TYR A 143 2.25 17.99 -2.04
CA TYR A 143 3.69 17.70 -2.07
C TYR A 143 4.21 17.63 -3.51
N ALA A 144 4.60 18.76 -4.08
CA ALA A 144 5.03 18.85 -5.49
C ALA A 144 6.22 17.94 -5.87
N TRP A 145 7.03 17.53 -4.88
CA TRP A 145 8.19 16.67 -5.03
C TRP A 145 7.89 15.18 -4.80
N LEU A 146 6.67 14.82 -4.41
CA LEU A 146 6.29 13.44 -4.08
C LEU A 146 5.23 12.95 -5.05
N ARG A 147 5.48 11.82 -5.70
CA ARG A 147 4.67 11.29 -6.80
C ARG A 147 4.08 9.94 -6.43
N PRO A 148 2.86 9.92 -5.90
CA PRO A 148 2.22 8.67 -5.53
C PRO A 148 1.70 7.93 -6.77
N ARG A 149 1.78 6.61 -6.71
CA ARG A 149 1.13 5.67 -7.62
C ARG A 149 0.52 4.55 -6.82
N PHE A 150 -0.53 3.97 -7.36
CA PHE A 150 -1.26 2.91 -6.70
C PHE A 150 -1.41 1.69 -7.60
N ALA A 151 -1.33 0.50 -7.02
CA ALA A 151 -1.68 -0.73 -7.67
C ALA A 151 -2.36 -1.70 -6.71
N ILE A 152 -3.13 -2.63 -7.28
CA ILE A 152 -3.67 -3.77 -6.56
C ILE A 152 -2.94 -5.03 -7.01
N ALA A 153 -2.49 -5.82 -6.05
CA ALA A 153 -1.87 -7.12 -6.27
C ALA A 153 -2.84 -8.25 -5.90
N SER A 154 -3.20 -9.10 -6.85
CA SER A 154 -4.18 -10.17 -6.62
C SER A 154 -4.00 -11.33 -7.60
N PRO A 155 -4.45 -12.56 -7.24
CA PRO A 155 -4.34 -13.72 -8.13
C PRO A 155 -5.26 -13.62 -9.35
N VAL A 156 -6.35 -12.87 -9.23
CA VAL A 156 -7.34 -12.60 -10.29
C VAL A 156 -7.54 -11.09 -10.41
N PRO A 157 -7.85 -10.56 -11.60
CA PRO A 157 -8.06 -9.13 -11.77
C PRO A 157 -9.23 -8.60 -10.93
N PRO A 158 -9.24 -7.29 -10.60
CA PRO A 158 -10.40 -6.65 -10.02
C PRO A 158 -11.66 -6.87 -10.88
N PRO A 159 -12.85 -6.99 -10.27
CA PRO A 159 -14.12 -7.05 -11.01
C PRO A 159 -14.26 -5.84 -11.94
N VAL A 160 -14.83 -6.06 -13.13
CA VAL A 160 -15.01 -5.01 -14.14
C VAL A 160 -15.95 -3.90 -13.67
N ASP A 161 -16.88 -4.23 -12.76
CA ASP A 161 -17.84 -3.33 -12.13
C ASP A 161 -17.30 -2.68 -10.85
N MET A 162 -16.03 -2.89 -10.51
CA MET A 162 -15.37 -2.13 -9.45
C MET A 162 -15.14 -0.70 -9.95
N ILE A 163 -16.18 0.12 -9.81
CA ILE A 163 -16.17 1.53 -10.19
C ILE A 163 -15.46 2.32 -9.08
N THR A 164 -14.35 2.96 -9.43
CA THR A 164 -13.55 3.77 -8.50
C THR A 164 -13.67 5.27 -8.79
N LEU A 165 -14.86 5.75 -9.16
CA LEU A 165 -15.11 7.16 -9.55
C LEU A 165 -14.75 8.18 -8.47
N GLU A 166 -14.71 7.77 -7.20
CA GLU A 166 -14.33 8.63 -6.07
C GLU A 166 -12.83 8.57 -5.73
N TRP A 167 -12.04 7.82 -6.49
CA TRP A 167 -10.62 7.66 -6.22
C TRP A 167 -9.83 8.82 -6.85
N PRO A 168 -8.68 9.17 -6.26
CA PRO A 168 -7.73 10.09 -6.89
C PRO A 168 -7.34 9.66 -8.30
N GLU A 169 -7.13 10.63 -9.21
CA GLU A 169 -6.79 10.35 -10.63
C GLU A 169 -5.50 9.53 -10.75
N TRP A 170 -4.52 9.77 -9.87
CA TRP A 170 -3.26 9.02 -9.83
C TRP A 170 -3.40 7.55 -9.37
N MET A 171 -4.57 7.14 -8.87
CA MET A 171 -4.85 5.77 -8.45
C MET A 171 -5.51 4.91 -9.54
N VAL A 172 -5.95 5.52 -10.65
CA VAL A 172 -6.81 4.87 -11.66
C VAL A 172 -6.34 5.17 -13.09
N ASP A 173 -6.71 4.30 -14.03
CA ASP A 173 -6.53 4.52 -15.46
C ASP A 173 -7.64 5.40 -16.07
N ALA A 174 -7.57 5.64 -17.38
CA ALA A 174 -8.56 6.42 -18.12
C ALA A 174 -9.98 5.81 -18.10
N GLU A 175 -10.09 4.52 -17.79
CA GLU A 175 -11.36 3.82 -17.62
C GLU A 175 -11.82 3.78 -16.15
N GLY A 176 -11.10 4.45 -15.25
CA GLY A 176 -11.42 4.49 -13.82
C GLY A 176 -11.17 3.15 -13.14
N ARG A 177 -10.07 2.45 -13.48
CA ARG A 177 -9.67 1.19 -12.85
C ARG A 177 -8.26 1.28 -12.29
N PRO A 178 -7.95 0.66 -11.14
CA PRO A 178 -6.59 0.66 -10.63
C PRO A 178 -5.67 -0.25 -11.46
N ALA A 179 -4.38 0.07 -11.46
CA ALA A 179 -3.37 -0.83 -12.02
C ALA A 179 -3.42 -2.18 -11.28
N TRP A 180 -3.44 -3.28 -12.04
CA TRP A 180 -3.46 -4.63 -11.49
C TRP A 180 -2.14 -5.35 -11.74
N LEU A 181 -1.55 -5.87 -10.65
CA LEU A 181 -0.37 -6.72 -10.61
C LEU A 181 -0.81 -8.16 -10.26
N GLN A 182 -0.38 -9.13 -11.03
CA GLN A 182 -0.66 -10.53 -10.81
C GLN A 182 0.17 -11.05 -9.64
N MET A 183 -0.51 -11.39 -8.55
CA MET A 183 0.11 -12.03 -7.40
C MET A 183 -0.11 -13.55 -7.46
N PRO A 184 0.90 -14.38 -7.74
CA PRO A 184 0.73 -15.82 -7.74
C PRO A 184 0.48 -16.32 -6.31
N VAL A 185 -0.67 -16.96 -6.11
CA VAL A 185 -1.03 -17.65 -4.87
C VAL A 185 -0.96 -19.16 -5.10
N PRO A 186 -0.30 -19.95 -4.23
CA PRO A 186 -0.27 -21.41 -4.35
C PRO A 186 -1.69 -22.00 -4.35
N ARG A 187 -1.91 -23.02 -5.18
CA ARG A 187 -3.25 -23.61 -5.40
C ARG A 187 -3.65 -24.65 -4.35
N ASP A 188 -2.71 -25.13 -3.57
CA ASP A 188 -2.85 -26.19 -2.57
C ASP A 188 -3.06 -25.66 -1.14
N LEU A 189 -3.34 -24.36 -1.01
CA LEU A 189 -3.68 -23.75 0.28
C LEU A 189 -5.10 -24.12 0.70
N LEU A 190 -5.23 -24.48 1.97
CA LEU A 190 -6.49 -24.88 2.61
C LEU A 190 -7.17 -23.65 3.24
N LYS A 191 -8.49 -23.50 3.04
CA LYS A 191 -9.26 -22.39 3.61
C LYS A 191 -10.15 -22.87 4.75
N VAL A 192 -9.74 -22.55 5.98
CA VAL A 192 -10.58 -22.80 7.15
C VAL A 192 -11.80 -21.86 7.10
N THR A 193 -12.99 -22.43 7.01
CA THR A 193 -14.25 -21.70 6.96
C THR A 193 -15.12 -22.08 8.15
N ARG A 194 -15.59 -21.07 8.89
CA ARG A 194 -16.50 -21.28 10.03
C ARG A 194 -17.89 -21.69 9.54
N THR A 195 -18.44 -22.73 10.14
CA THR A 195 -19.71 -23.34 9.75
C THR A 195 -20.60 -23.69 10.94
N MET A 196 -21.87 -23.91 10.65
CA MET A 196 -22.82 -24.59 11.55
C MET A 196 -22.61 -26.11 11.47
N ALA A 197 -23.31 -26.88 12.32
CA ALA A 197 -23.22 -28.35 12.34
C ALA A 197 -23.63 -29.00 11.00
N ASP A 198 -24.47 -28.33 10.22
CA ASP A 198 -24.94 -28.76 8.91
C ASP A 198 -23.99 -28.38 7.75
N GLY A 199 -22.84 -27.76 8.05
CA GLY A 199 -21.86 -27.31 7.06
C GLY A 199 -22.15 -25.94 6.44
N SER A 200 -23.25 -25.27 6.78
CA SER A 200 -23.55 -23.93 6.26
C SER A 200 -22.59 -22.87 6.83
N VAL A 201 -22.09 -21.98 5.97
CA VAL A 201 -21.13 -20.92 6.35
C VAL A 201 -21.84 -19.79 7.09
N ARG A 202 -21.47 -19.56 8.36
CA ARG A 202 -22.00 -18.46 9.18
C ARG A 202 -20.94 -17.95 10.17
N ALA A 203 -20.91 -16.63 10.38
CA ALA A 203 -19.99 -15.98 11.32
C ALA A 203 -20.16 -16.45 12.78
N THR A 204 -21.37 -16.89 13.15
CA THR A 204 -21.72 -17.42 14.47
C THR A 204 -21.59 -18.94 14.59
N GLY A 205 -21.06 -19.62 13.56
CA GLY A 205 -20.91 -21.07 13.53
C GLY A 205 -19.99 -21.61 14.64
N GLY A 206 -20.37 -22.74 15.23
CA GLY A 206 -19.56 -23.44 16.25
C GLY A 206 -18.59 -24.48 15.67
N PHE A 207 -18.60 -24.69 14.35
CA PHE A 207 -17.83 -25.72 13.64
C PHE A 207 -16.92 -25.08 12.58
N TRP A 208 -16.04 -25.88 11.96
CA TRP A 208 -15.20 -25.45 10.85
C TRP A 208 -15.05 -26.57 9.81
N LEU A 209 -14.88 -26.17 8.55
CA LEU A 209 -14.51 -27.02 7.43
C LEU A 209 -13.26 -26.44 6.74
N VAL A 210 -12.65 -27.24 5.87
CA VAL A 210 -11.49 -26.90 5.04
C VAL A 210 -11.85 -27.07 3.58
#